data_AF-A0A392R6Y5-F1
#
_entry.id   AF-A0A392R6Y5-F1
#
_cell.length_a   1.000
_cell.length_b   1.000
_cell.length_c   1.000
_cell.angle_alpha   90.00
_cell.angle_beta   90.00
_cell.angle_gamma   90.00
#
_symmetry.space_group_name_H-M   'P 1'
#
loop_
_entity.id
_entity.type
_entity.pdbx_description
1 polymer ?
#
loop_
_entity_poly.entity_id
_entity_poly.type
_entity_poly.pdbx_seq_one_letter_code
_entity_poly.pdbx_strand_id
1 'polypeptide(L)'
;WLLRVSAPAEEGSYECLGLPPIASNEPILGLIWEQIAILHNGSFDDRSDAAASLVSLVRDNDRNGKLIIEEGGVGPLLKLLKEGKKEGQENAAKAIGLLGRDAESVEVMIHAGVCSVFAKILKEGPMKVQAVVAWAVSELVS
;
A
#
# COMPACT_ATOMS: atom_id res chain seq x y z
N TRP A 1 2.75 -33.51 -12.18
CA TRP A 1 1.90 -34.27 -11.25
C TRP A 1 0.49 -33.71 -11.36
N LEU A 2 -0.41 -34.55 -11.85
CA LEU A 2 -1.73 -34.21 -12.41
C LEU A 2 -2.76 -33.86 -11.32
N LEU A 3 -3.60 -32.88 -11.64
CA LEU A 3 -4.81 -32.50 -10.91
C LEU A 3 -5.85 -33.63 -10.94
N ARG A 4 -6.48 -33.90 -9.78
CA ARG A 4 -7.80 -34.54 -9.71
C ARG A 4 -8.75 -33.65 -8.91
N VAL A 5 -9.81 -33.26 -9.59
CA VAL A 5 -11.01 -32.61 -9.05
C VAL A 5 -11.92 -33.67 -8.45
N SER A 6 -12.40 -33.43 -7.23
CA SER A 6 -13.67 -33.94 -6.71
C SER A 6 -14.28 -32.86 -5.79
N ALA A 7 -15.46 -32.36 -6.16
CA ALA A 7 -16.41 -31.60 -5.32
C ALA A 7 -17.53 -32.58 -4.87
N PRO A 8 -18.46 -32.29 -3.91
CA PRO A 8 -19.00 -30.96 -3.56
C PRO A 8 -19.36 -30.68 -2.07
N ALA A 9 -19.60 -29.37 -1.81
CA ALA A 9 -20.44 -28.71 -0.80
C ALA A 9 -20.53 -29.28 0.63
N GLU A 10 -20.09 -28.51 1.63
CA GLU A 10 -20.97 -27.91 2.66
C GLU A 10 -20.25 -26.71 3.36
N GLU A 11 -21.08 -25.72 3.68
CA GLU A 11 -20.94 -24.49 4.45
C GLU A 11 -19.65 -24.15 5.22
N GLY A 12 -19.17 -22.92 4.96
CA GLY A 12 -18.99 -21.99 6.08
C GLY A 12 -17.73 -22.11 6.92
N SER A 13 -16.55 -22.07 6.29
CA SER A 13 -15.45 -21.26 6.80
C SER A 13 -14.47 -21.02 5.68
N TYR A 14 -14.08 -19.76 5.53
CA TYR A 14 -12.93 -19.32 4.76
C TYR A 14 -11.75 -20.24 5.13
N GLU A 15 -11.48 -21.22 4.28
CA GLU A 15 -10.31 -22.07 4.38
C GLU A 15 -9.10 -21.13 4.40
N CYS A 16 -8.47 -21.07 5.57
CA CYS A 16 -7.19 -20.46 5.79
C CYS A 16 -6.19 -21.24 4.94
N LEU A 17 -6.10 -20.86 3.65
CA LEU A 17 -5.09 -21.34 2.72
C LEU A 17 -3.75 -21.03 3.36
N GLY A 18 -3.05 -22.10 3.74
CA GLY A 18 -1.87 -22.09 4.59
C GLY A 18 -0.94 -20.93 4.28
N LEU A 19 -0.86 -20.00 5.22
CA LEU A 19 0.10 -18.92 5.18
C LEU A 19 1.50 -19.53 5.05
N PRO A 20 2.37 -18.96 4.18
CA PRO A 20 3.74 -19.42 4.10
C PRO A 20 4.39 -19.31 5.50
N PRO A 21 5.33 -20.21 5.86
CA PRO A 21 5.92 -20.29 7.21
C PRO A 21 6.45 -18.96 7.78
N ILE A 22 6.79 -18.01 6.90
CA ILE A 22 7.23 -16.65 7.25
C ILE A 22 6.10 -15.83 7.91
N ALA A 23 4.86 -15.90 7.41
CA ALA A 23 3.73 -15.19 8.01
C ALA A 23 3.28 -15.81 9.35
N SER A 24 3.63 -17.07 9.62
CA SER A 24 3.47 -17.66 10.95
C SER A 24 4.47 -17.11 11.98
N ASN A 25 5.62 -16.61 11.53
CA ASN A 25 6.63 -16.01 12.41
C ASN A 25 6.48 -14.49 12.51
N GLU A 26 5.91 -13.84 11.49
CA GLU A 26 5.69 -12.40 11.45
C GLU A 26 4.23 -12.07 11.08
N PRO A 27 3.32 -12.01 12.08
CA PRO A 27 1.89 -11.79 11.82
C PRO A 27 1.60 -10.46 11.10
N ILE A 28 2.52 -9.50 11.21
CA ILE A 28 2.44 -8.20 10.52
C ILE A 28 2.53 -8.32 9.00
N LEU A 29 3.28 -9.30 8.47
CA LEU A 29 3.39 -9.53 7.02
C LEU A 29 2.06 -9.97 6.42
N GLY A 30 1.34 -10.85 7.12
CA GLY A 30 0.00 -11.27 6.69
C GLY A 30 -0.95 -10.08 6.56
N LEU A 31 -0.91 -9.15 7.53
CA LEU A 31 -1.69 -7.92 7.48
C LEU A 31 -1.26 -7.01 6.32
N ILE A 32 0.05 -6.81 6.11
CA ILE A 32 0.57 -6.00 5.00
C ILE A 32 0.10 -6.56 3.65
N TRP A 33 0.21 -7.88 3.45
CA TRP A 33 -0.25 -8.52 2.22
C TRP A 33 -1.75 -8.36 2.00
N GLU A 34 -2.54 -8.50 3.05
CA GLU A 34 -3.98 -8.27 2.99
C GLU A 34 -4.28 -6.83 2.54
N GLN A 35 -3.65 -5.83 3.15
CA GLN A 35 -3.86 -4.43 2.77
C GLN A 35 -3.40 -4.16 1.32
N ILE A 36 -2.27 -4.72 0.88
CA ILE A 36 -1.79 -4.61 -0.50
C ILE A 36 -2.77 -5.27 -1.49
N ALA A 37 -3.33 -6.43 -1.14
CA ALA A 37 -4.34 -7.11 -1.95
C ALA A 37 -5.63 -6.27 -2.07
N ILE A 38 -6.07 -5.66 -0.97
CA ILE A 38 -7.21 -4.73 -0.97
C ILE A 38 -6.91 -3.50 -1.85
N LEU A 39 -5.70 -2.93 -1.79
CA LEU A 39 -5.31 -1.81 -2.66
C LEU A 39 -5.43 -2.13 -4.16
N HIS A 40 -5.23 -3.39 -4.54
CA HIS A 40 -5.38 -3.87 -5.91
C HIS A 40 -6.84 -4.10 -6.33
N ASN A 41 -7.61 -4.79 -5.49
CA ASN A 41 -8.86 -5.42 -5.89
C ASN A 41 -10.10 -4.90 -5.15
N GLY A 42 -9.91 -4.11 -4.10
CA GLY A 42 -10.98 -3.58 -3.27
C GLY A 42 -11.80 -2.49 -3.96
N SER A 43 -12.94 -2.15 -3.37
CA SER A 43 -13.71 -0.98 -3.78
C SER A 43 -12.92 0.32 -3.53
N PHE A 44 -13.39 1.46 -4.05
CA PHE A 44 -12.73 2.73 -3.78
C PHE A 44 -12.65 3.07 -2.28
N ASP A 45 -13.64 2.62 -1.50
CA ASP A 45 -13.70 2.88 -0.07
C ASP A 45 -12.75 1.92 0.67
N ASP A 46 -12.80 0.61 0.35
CA ASP A 46 -11.86 -0.38 0.94
C ASP A 46 -10.40 -0.04 0.66
N ARG A 47 -10.09 0.44 -0.56
CA ARG A 47 -8.73 0.87 -0.91
C ARG A 47 -8.30 2.09 -0.10
N SER A 48 -9.23 3.00 0.20
CA SER A 48 -8.95 4.19 1.02
C SER A 48 -8.67 3.81 2.47
N ASP A 49 -9.44 2.85 3.01
CA ASP A 49 -9.25 2.28 4.35
C ASP A 49 -7.94 1.48 4.42
N ALA A 50 -7.63 0.69 3.40
CA ALA A 50 -6.37 -0.06 3.34
C ALA A 50 -5.15 0.87 3.34
N ALA A 51 -5.19 1.97 2.58
CA ALA A 51 -4.14 2.98 2.63
C ALA A 51 -4.03 3.63 4.02
N ALA A 52 -5.15 3.90 4.70
CA ALA A 52 -5.15 4.45 6.06
C ALA A 52 -4.53 3.45 7.07
N SER A 53 -4.86 2.17 6.95
CA SER A 53 -4.27 1.09 7.73
C SER A 53 -2.75 1.03 7.54
N LEU A 54 -2.26 1.09 6.30
CA LEU A 54 -0.82 1.13 6.01
C LEU A 54 -0.15 2.38 6.63
N VAL A 55 -0.80 3.55 6.59
CA VAL A 55 -0.29 4.75 7.28
C VAL A 55 -0.09 4.49 8.77
N SER A 56 -1.07 3.88 9.44
CA SER A 56 -0.96 3.54 10.86
C SER A 56 0.19 2.57 11.13
N LEU A 57 0.31 1.51 10.32
CA LEU A 57 1.39 0.53 10.47
C LEU A 57 2.79 1.17 10.36
N VAL A 58 3.00 2.07 9.41
CA VAL A 58 4.30 2.77 9.24
C VAL A 58 4.56 3.76 10.37
N ARG A 59 3.51 4.36 10.97
CA ARG A 59 3.67 5.26 12.12
C ARG A 59 4.04 4.50 13.38
N ASP A 60 3.51 3.30 13.57
CA ASP A 60 3.75 2.49 14.75
C ASP A 60 5.16 1.91 14.77
N ASN A 61 5.70 1.53 13.60
CA ASN A 61 7.06 0.99 13.49
C ASN A 61 7.65 1.21 12.09
N ASP A 62 8.81 1.86 12.04
CA ASP A 62 9.57 2.17 10.83
C ASP A 62 9.91 0.91 10.02
N ARG A 63 10.12 -0.23 10.69
CA ARG A 63 10.34 -1.52 10.02
C ARG A 63 9.17 -1.91 9.10
N ASN A 64 7.94 -1.58 9.49
CA ASN A 64 6.76 -1.88 8.68
C ASN A 64 6.81 -1.14 7.34
N GLY A 65 7.39 0.06 7.31
CA GLY A 65 7.60 0.79 6.06
C GLY A 65 8.48 0.02 5.09
N LYS A 66 9.60 -0.54 5.57
CA LYS A 66 10.48 -1.38 4.75
C LYS A 66 9.77 -2.60 4.19
N LEU A 67 9.03 -3.31 5.05
CA LEU A 67 8.24 -4.47 4.63
C LEU A 67 7.20 -4.09 3.55
N ILE A 68 6.51 -2.95 3.70
CA ILE A 68 5.55 -2.50 2.68
C ILE A 68 6.24 -2.24 1.32
N ILE A 69 7.45 -1.68 1.32
CA ILE A 69 8.22 -1.45 0.10
C ILE A 69 8.67 -2.77 -0.52
N GLU A 70 9.27 -3.65 0.29
CA GLU A 70 9.77 -4.97 -0.11
C GLU A 70 8.66 -5.86 -0.69
N GLU A 71 7.48 -5.81 -0.09
CA GLU A 71 6.29 -6.56 -0.53
C GLU A 71 5.51 -5.84 -1.66
N GLY A 72 6.07 -4.79 -2.25
CA GLY A 72 5.55 -4.16 -3.47
C GLY A 72 4.38 -3.20 -3.29
N GLY A 73 4.14 -2.69 -2.07
CA GLY A 73 3.01 -1.81 -1.76
C GLY A 73 3.03 -0.43 -2.44
N VAL A 74 4.21 0.05 -2.89
CA VAL A 74 4.36 1.38 -3.51
C VAL A 74 3.53 1.51 -4.80
N GLY A 75 3.52 0.49 -5.65
CA GLY A 75 2.80 0.53 -6.93
C GLY A 75 1.29 0.72 -6.76
N PRO A 76 0.61 -0.10 -5.94
CA PRO A 76 -0.82 0.05 -5.63
C PRO A 76 -1.16 1.38 -4.97
N LEU A 77 -0.32 1.87 -4.06
CA LEU A 77 -0.47 3.19 -3.46
C LEU A 77 -0.41 4.30 -4.52
N LEU A 78 0.54 4.23 -5.46
CA LEU A 78 0.62 5.18 -6.56
C LEU A 78 -0.59 5.11 -7.50
N LYS A 79 -1.13 3.92 -7.74
CA LYS A 79 -2.37 3.76 -8.51
C LYS A 79 -3.56 4.39 -7.78
N LEU A 80 -3.68 4.16 -6.48
CA LEU A 80 -4.72 4.79 -5.66
C LEU A 80 -4.58 6.31 -5.64
N LEU A 81 -3.37 6.86 -5.57
CA LEU A 81 -3.15 8.30 -5.65
C LEU A 81 -3.60 8.90 -7.00
N LYS A 82 -3.49 8.17 -8.11
CA LYS A 82 -3.92 8.63 -9.43
C LYS A 82 -5.43 8.54 -9.65
N GLU A 83 -6.03 7.43 -9.21
CA GLU A 83 -7.38 7.02 -9.62
C GLU A 83 -8.40 7.02 -8.47
N GLY A 84 -7.93 7.16 -7.23
CA GLY A 84 -8.76 7.07 -6.05
C GLY A 84 -9.71 8.26 -5.86
N LYS A 85 -10.69 8.06 -4.99
CA LYS A 85 -11.44 9.17 -4.40
C LYS A 85 -10.49 10.02 -3.56
N LYS A 86 -10.88 11.28 -3.33
CA LYS A 86 -10.09 12.27 -2.61
C LYS A 86 -9.47 11.74 -1.30
N GLU A 87 -10.25 11.05 -0.49
CA GLU A 87 -9.76 10.46 0.77
C GLU A 87 -8.67 9.40 0.54
N GLY A 88 -8.91 8.44 -0.35
CA GLY A 88 -7.89 7.45 -0.74
C GLY A 88 -6.64 8.08 -1.34
N GLN A 89 -6.77 9.17 -2.11
CA GLN A 89 -5.63 9.93 -2.62
C GLN A 89 -4.82 10.57 -1.48
N GLU A 90 -5.49 11.21 -0.52
CA GLU A 90 -4.83 11.80 0.65
C GLU A 90 -4.12 10.73 1.49
N ASN A 91 -4.75 9.57 1.72
CA ASN A 91 -4.15 8.47 2.47
C ASN A 91 -2.98 7.81 1.73
N ALA A 92 -3.09 7.62 0.42
CA ALA A 92 -2.00 7.09 -0.40
C ALA A 92 -0.78 8.02 -0.40
N ALA A 93 -0.99 9.32 -0.56
CA ALA A 93 0.10 10.30 -0.49
C ALA A 93 0.75 10.32 0.90
N LYS A 94 -0.05 10.23 1.98
CA LYS A 94 0.48 10.11 3.35
C LYS A 94 1.34 8.86 3.53
N ALA A 95 0.87 7.71 3.06
CA ALA A 95 1.61 6.46 3.14
C ALA A 95 2.96 6.60 2.44
N ILE A 96 2.97 7.04 1.17
CA ILE A 96 4.20 7.19 0.38
C ILE A 96 5.19 8.16 1.05
N GLY A 97 4.72 9.28 1.59
CA GLY A 97 5.59 10.22 2.33
C GLY A 97 6.24 9.57 3.55
N LEU A 98 5.49 8.77 4.32
CA LEU A 98 6.00 8.07 5.50
C LEU A 98 6.93 6.90 5.18
N LEU A 99 6.87 6.35 3.96
CA LEU A 99 7.75 5.27 3.51
C LEU A 99 9.16 5.76 3.19
N GLY A 100 9.33 7.03 2.82
CA GLY A 100 10.63 7.59 2.41
C GLY A 100 11.49 8.12 3.55
N ARG A 101 11.74 7.29 4.57
CA ARG A 101 12.54 7.69 5.74
C ARG A 101 14.06 7.49 5.58
N ASP A 102 14.47 6.76 4.56
CA ASP A 102 15.88 6.53 4.25
C ASP A 102 16.13 6.55 2.73
N ALA A 103 17.39 6.79 2.35
CA ALA A 103 17.78 6.98 0.96
C ALA A 103 17.49 5.75 0.08
N GLU A 104 17.61 4.54 0.63
CA GLU A 104 17.33 3.29 -0.08
C GLU A 104 15.84 3.17 -0.41
N SER A 105 14.98 3.45 0.57
CA SER A 105 13.52 3.46 0.41
C SER A 105 13.08 4.51 -0.62
N VAL A 106 13.69 5.69 -0.57
CA VAL A 106 13.43 6.77 -1.55
C VAL A 106 13.86 6.36 -2.95
N GLU A 107 15.03 5.73 -3.12
CA GLU A 107 15.52 5.25 -4.42
C GLU A 107 14.55 4.24 -5.06
N VAL A 108 14.10 3.24 -4.29
CA VAL A 108 13.11 2.25 -4.76
C VAL A 108 11.82 2.93 -5.19
N MET A 109 11.35 3.91 -4.41
CA MET A 109 10.15 4.68 -4.72
C MET A 109 10.30 5.55 -5.98
N ILE A 110 11.46 6.15 -6.20
CA ILE A 110 11.76 6.90 -7.43
C ILE A 110 11.69 5.96 -8.65
N HIS A 111 12.26 4.75 -8.55
CA HIS A 111 12.16 3.73 -9.59
C HIS A 111 10.72 3.25 -9.84
N ALA A 112 9.87 3.23 -8.81
CA ALA A 112 8.44 2.97 -8.94
C ALA A 112 7.66 4.12 -9.61
N GLY A 113 8.30 5.27 -9.85
CA GLY A 113 7.74 6.40 -10.59
C GLY A 113 7.08 7.47 -9.72
N VAL A 114 7.35 7.51 -8.41
CA VAL A 114 6.76 8.49 -7.47
C VAL A 114 6.86 9.93 -7.99
N CYS A 115 8.03 10.34 -8.52
CA CYS A 115 8.25 11.71 -9.00
C CYS A 115 7.27 12.14 -10.09
N SER A 116 7.00 11.27 -11.07
CA SER A 116 6.07 11.56 -12.16
C SER A 116 4.64 11.72 -11.66
N VAL A 117 4.23 10.86 -10.72
CA VAL A 117 2.89 10.91 -10.13
C VAL A 117 2.72 12.16 -9.30
N PHE A 118 3.68 12.47 -8.44
CA PHE A 118 3.63 13.64 -7.56
C PHE A 118 3.60 14.93 -8.38
N ALA A 119 4.44 15.06 -9.41
CA ALA A 119 4.44 16.23 -10.30
C ALA A 119 3.07 16.44 -10.97
N LYS A 120 2.44 15.37 -11.45
CA LYS A 120 1.09 15.44 -12.05
C LYS A 120 0.05 15.92 -11.04
N ILE A 121 0.02 15.33 -9.84
CA ILE A 121 -0.97 15.67 -8.82
C ILE A 121 -0.77 17.09 -8.31
N LEU A 122 0.48 17.55 -8.13
CA LEU A 122 0.79 18.93 -7.75
C LEU A 122 0.31 19.95 -8.79
N LYS A 123 0.22 19.56 -10.06
CA LYS A 123 -0.25 20.45 -11.14
C LYS A 123 -1.78 20.46 -11.29
N GLU A 124 -2.41 19.29 -11.17
CA GLU A 124 -3.80 19.09 -11.63
C GLU A 124 -4.75 18.57 -10.53
N GLY A 125 -4.21 18.13 -9.39
CA GLY A 125 -4.97 17.48 -8.33
C GLY A 125 -5.83 18.45 -7.49
N PRO A 126 -6.77 17.92 -6.69
CA PRO A 126 -7.52 18.73 -5.73
C PRO A 126 -6.57 19.38 -4.71
N MET A 127 -6.82 20.64 -4.34
CA MET A 127 -5.92 21.42 -3.47
C MET A 127 -5.56 20.72 -2.15
N LYS A 128 -6.48 19.96 -1.55
CA LYS A 128 -6.16 19.14 -0.35
C LYS A 128 -5.14 18.05 -0.65
N VAL A 129 -5.30 17.32 -1.74
CA VAL A 129 -4.37 16.26 -2.15
C VAL A 129 -3.01 16.87 -2.52
N GLN A 130 -3.00 18.02 -3.21
CA GLN A 130 -1.77 18.76 -3.51
C GLN A 130 -0.98 19.11 -2.25
N ALA A 131 -1.65 19.62 -1.21
CA ALA A 131 -1.00 19.95 0.05
C ALA A 131 -0.34 18.72 0.71
N VAL A 132 -1.03 17.58 0.70
CA VAL A 132 -0.49 16.32 1.24
C VAL A 132 0.68 15.80 0.40
N VAL A 133 0.59 15.89 -0.92
CA VAL A 133 1.70 15.50 -1.81
C VAL A 133 2.91 16.42 -1.62
N ALA A 134 2.70 17.73 -1.44
CA ALA A 134 3.79 18.67 -1.16
C ALA A 134 4.48 18.34 0.17
N TRP A 135 3.72 17.99 1.21
CA TRP A 135 4.27 17.46 2.45
C TRP A 135 5.07 16.17 2.21
N ALA A 136 4.51 15.20 1.49
CA ALA A 136 5.20 13.96 1.19
C ALA A 136 6.52 14.19 0.43
N VAL A 137 6.55 15.12 -0.54
CA VAL A 137 7.79 15.53 -1.23
C VAL A 137 8.83 16.06 -0.25
N SER A 138 8.43 16.86 0.74
CA SER A 138 9.35 17.36 1.78
C SER A 138 9.96 16.23 2.60
N GLU A 139 9.19 15.19 2.92
CA GLU A 139 9.70 14.02 3.66
C GLU A 139 10.72 13.24 2.84
N LEU A 140 10.52 13.08 1.52
CA LEU A 140 11.45 12.32 0.65
C LEU A 140 12.83 12.99 0.48
N VAL A 141 12.97 14.27 0.82
CA VAL A 141 14.21 15.05 0.67
C VAL A 141 14.82 15.48 2.00
N SER A 142 14.20 15.10 3.12
CA SER A 142 14.66 15.40 4.48
C SER A 142 15.77 14.44 4.91
#